data_AF-A0A918N2A9-F1
#
_entry.id   AF-A0A918N2A9-F1
#
_cell.length_a   1.000
_cell.length_b   1.000
_cell.length_c   1.000
_cell.angle_alpha   90.00
_cell.angle_beta   90.00
_cell.angle_gamma   90.00
#
_symmetry.space_group_name_H-M   'P 1'
#
loop_
_entity.id
_entity.type
_entity.pdbx_description
1 polymer ?
#
loop_
_entity_poly.entity_id
_entity_poly.type
_entity_poly.pdbx_seq_one_letter_code
_entity_poly.pdbx_strand_id
1 'polypeptide(L)'
;MKCLKPLFASLILYFFIFGCAPEDLDKPITNHNSNKNNAVNLPVKSTNELIIEYKHGMNNSMKNNLRRKYNVKRFEKCDCINDRIEKWEFDPNVDIEGRNDQITQEGGVEGTDYQFFYANENISPTTLSTITSSHSNELITSFLKPNSTLTIAVLDTGINLNKLPHRDPFLYTLTSNEILCKENEAGEEISGWDFINSDNDIYDDNGHGTIVSSIIKSKLDNENITNYQILPVKVFNHLGKTSTFKLLCGYLYTVNKPSVSIINMSFGWYSAPSRLLYKFISENPDILHISSSGNDNHDNDSVAHYPSSYDNNNVLAIGSFSIRNRSEIVKSTFSNYGNTSVDFLSVGDQVSFYDNTGTHYLVSGTSYAAPLVAAKSAIHYLSGYTTPVEITNQLRINGTSLISGSMPTYYGDRIIE
;
A
#
# COMPACT_ATOMS: atom_id res chain seq x y z
N MET A 1 -64.86 -35.54 -19.30
CA MET A 1 -64.09 -34.56 -18.49
C MET A 1 -62.81 -35.22 -18.00
N LYS A 2 -61.65 -34.65 -18.38
CA LYS A 2 -60.25 -34.90 -17.94
C LYS A 2 -59.68 -36.30 -18.28
N CYS A 3 -58.86 -36.50 -19.31
CA CYS A 3 -57.54 -35.95 -19.72
C CYS A 3 -56.34 -36.80 -19.26
N LEU A 4 -55.61 -37.28 -20.28
CA LEU A 4 -54.29 -37.92 -20.27
C LEU A 4 -53.23 -37.14 -19.47
N LYS A 5 -52.23 -37.88 -18.98
CA LYS A 5 -50.83 -37.41 -18.90
C LYS A 5 -49.88 -38.50 -19.40
N PRO A 6 -48.97 -38.20 -20.35
CA PRO A 6 -47.89 -39.09 -20.78
C PRO A 6 -46.60 -38.86 -19.96
N LEU A 7 -45.75 -39.89 -19.94
CA LEU A 7 -44.35 -39.81 -19.51
C LEU A 7 -43.59 -38.82 -20.42
N PHE A 8 -42.87 -37.88 -19.81
CA PHE A 8 -41.82 -37.13 -20.48
C PHE A 8 -40.47 -37.49 -19.85
N ALA A 9 -39.61 -38.10 -20.68
CA ALA A 9 -38.18 -38.14 -20.47
C ALA A 9 -37.62 -36.72 -20.67
N SER A 10 -36.74 -36.28 -19.78
CA SER A 10 -35.96 -35.05 -19.98
C SER A 10 -34.48 -35.38 -19.86
N LEU A 11 -33.79 -35.20 -20.99
CA LEU A 11 -32.37 -35.35 -21.20
C LEU A 11 -31.70 -34.10 -20.59
N ILE A 12 -30.95 -34.26 -19.50
CA ILE A 12 -30.21 -33.14 -18.89
C ILE A 12 -28.91 -32.93 -19.68
N LEU A 13 -28.85 -31.79 -20.36
CA LEU A 13 -27.68 -31.27 -21.06
C LEU A 13 -26.67 -30.74 -20.01
N TYR A 14 -25.51 -31.38 -19.89
CA TYR A 14 -24.41 -30.87 -19.06
C TYR A 14 -23.77 -29.65 -19.74
N PHE A 15 -24.08 -28.45 -19.25
CA PHE A 15 -23.26 -27.27 -19.49
C PHE A 15 -22.04 -27.33 -18.57
N PHE A 16 -20.85 -27.52 -19.15
CA PHE A 16 -19.59 -27.25 -18.46
C PHE A 16 -19.42 -25.73 -18.37
N ILE A 17 -19.78 -25.15 -17.22
CA ILE A 17 -19.33 -23.81 -16.83
C ILE A 17 -17.95 -24.00 -16.20
N PHE A 18 -16.90 -23.59 -16.92
CA PHE A 18 -15.60 -23.34 -16.33
C PHE A 18 -15.73 -22.09 -15.44
N GLY A 19 -16.00 -22.29 -14.16
CA GLY A 19 -15.82 -21.24 -13.16
C GLY A 19 -14.34 -21.03 -12.92
N CYS A 20 -13.83 -19.82 -13.21
CA CYS A 20 -12.58 -19.36 -12.63
C CYS A 20 -12.78 -19.27 -11.11
N ALA A 21 -12.02 -20.04 -10.36
CA ALA A 21 -11.91 -19.85 -8.91
C ALA A 21 -10.88 -18.74 -8.64
N PRO A 22 -11.14 -17.78 -7.73
CA PRO A 22 -10.09 -16.91 -7.21
C PRO A 22 -9.05 -17.75 -6.45
N GLU A 23 -7.77 -17.37 -6.60
CA GLU A 23 -6.62 -18.07 -6.00
C GLU A 23 -6.63 -18.04 -4.46
N ASP A 24 -6.19 -19.15 -3.86
CA ASP A 24 -6.11 -19.45 -2.42
C ASP A 24 -5.29 -18.42 -1.59
N LEU A 25 -5.85 -17.25 -1.29
CA LEU A 25 -5.35 -16.36 -0.21
C LEU A 25 -5.96 -16.71 1.17
N ASP A 26 -6.89 -17.66 1.21
CA ASP A 26 -7.71 -18.01 2.38
C ASP A 26 -7.25 -19.25 3.15
N LYS A 27 -6.07 -19.83 2.87
CA LYS A 27 -5.58 -20.94 3.71
C LYS A 27 -5.32 -20.45 5.14
N PRO A 28 -5.99 -21.03 6.15
CA PRO A 28 -5.77 -20.64 7.53
C PRO A 28 -4.39 -21.13 7.97
N ILE A 29 -3.54 -20.20 8.37
CA ILE A 29 -2.41 -20.52 9.26
C ILE A 29 -3.05 -20.93 10.58
N THR A 30 -2.85 -22.19 10.97
CA THR A 30 -3.42 -22.76 12.19
C THR A 30 -3.10 -21.89 13.40
N ASN A 31 -4.14 -21.46 14.11
CA ASN A 31 -4.06 -20.79 15.40
C ASN A 31 -3.19 -21.60 16.37
N HIS A 32 -1.97 -21.12 16.62
CA HIS A 32 -1.19 -21.56 17.77
C HIS A 32 -1.31 -20.53 18.89
N ASN A 33 -1.83 -21.04 20.00
CA ASN A 33 -1.98 -20.41 21.30
C ASN A 33 -0.88 -19.39 21.67
N SER A 34 -1.36 -18.26 22.18
CA SER A 34 -0.75 -17.28 23.09
C SER A 34 0.57 -17.64 23.79
N ASN A 35 1.66 -17.68 23.03
CA ASN A 35 3.01 -17.41 23.54
C ASN A 35 3.64 -16.37 22.63
N LYS A 36 3.76 -15.13 23.14
CA LYS A 36 4.49 -14.03 22.51
C LYS A 36 5.98 -14.39 22.43
N ASN A 37 6.35 -15.12 21.39
CA ASN A 37 7.68 -15.08 20.82
C ASN A 37 7.59 -14.21 19.57
N ASN A 38 8.48 -13.23 19.46
CA ASN A 38 8.64 -12.28 18.35
C ASN A 38 8.62 -12.97 16.98
N ALA A 39 7.43 -13.20 16.42
CA ALA A 39 7.30 -13.70 15.06
C ALA A 39 7.39 -12.49 14.13
N VAL A 40 8.62 -12.20 13.70
CA VAL A 40 8.94 -11.22 12.66
C VAL A 40 7.99 -11.42 11.48
N ASN A 41 7.43 -10.34 10.94
CA ASN A 41 6.58 -10.36 9.75
C ASN A 41 7.41 -10.74 8.51
N LEU A 42 7.70 -12.04 8.38
CA LEU A 42 8.54 -12.58 7.32
C LEU A 42 7.67 -12.90 6.10
N PRO A 43 8.02 -12.35 4.93
CA PRO A 43 7.29 -12.63 3.71
C PRO A 43 7.44 -14.09 3.28
N VAL A 44 6.38 -14.66 2.72
CA VAL A 44 6.39 -16.03 2.17
C VAL A 44 6.72 -15.96 0.68
N LYS A 45 7.88 -16.50 0.28
CA LYS A 45 8.31 -16.58 -1.12
C LYS A 45 7.47 -17.62 -1.87
N SER A 46 6.94 -17.25 -3.03
CA SER A 46 6.34 -18.20 -3.97
C SER A 46 7.40 -19.14 -4.55
N THR A 47 7.06 -20.41 -4.71
CA THR A 47 7.99 -21.43 -5.23
C THR A 47 7.99 -21.52 -6.75
N ASN A 48 7.02 -20.91 -7.42
CA ASN A 48 6.82 -21.05 -8.87
C ASN A 48 6.36 -19.77 -9.57
N GLU A 49 6.47 -18.60 -8.94
CA GLU A 49 6.08 -17.33 -9.54
C GLU A 49 7.22 -16.30 -9.54
N LEU A 50 7.35 -15.56 -10.63
CA LEU A 50 8.26 -14.43 -10.80
C LEU A 50 7.52 -13.23 -11.35
N ILE A 51 8.00 -12.03 -11.03
CA ILE A 51 7.53 -10.78 -11.62
C ILE A 51 8.57 -10.34 -12.62
N ILE A 52 8.14 -10.07 -13.85
CA ILE A 52 9.01 -9.72 -14.97
C ILE A 52 8.73 -8.28 -15.36
N GLU A 53 9.74 -7.42 -15.28
CA GLU A 53 9.74 -6.10 -15.90
C GLU A 53 10.29 -6.21 -17.33
N TYR A 54 9.52 -5.70 -18.29
CA TYR A 54 9.92 -5.69 -19.69
C TYR A 54 10.69 -4.42 -20.06
N LYS A 55 11.58 -4.56 -21.04
CA LYS A 55 12.19 -3.42 -21.72
C LYS A 55 11.12 -2.57 -22.41
N HIS A 56 11.37 -1.27 -22.48
CA HIS A 56 10.51 -0.35 -23.21
C HIS A 56 10.37 -0.78 -24.68
N GLY A 57 9.16 -0.68 -25.25
CA GLY A 57 8.86 -1.06 -26.64
C GLY A 57 8.54 -2.55 -26.86
N MET A 58 8.58 -3.39 -25.83
CA MET A 58 8.16 -4.79 -25.93
C MET A 58 6.65 -4.91 -26.24
N ASN A 59 6.31 -5.41 -27.42
CA ASN A 59 4.92 -5.65 -27.83
C ASN A 59 4.41 -7.03 -27.39
N ASN A 60 3.09 -7.25 -27.52
CA ASN A 60 2.45 -8.51 -27.10
C ASN A 60 3.01 -9.76 -27.81
N SER A 61 3.44 -9.66 -29.07
CA SER A 61 4.03 -10.79 -29.80
C SER A 61 5.38 -11.19 -29.22
N MET A 62 6.23 -10.20 -28.91
CA MET A 62 7.53 -10.42 -28.28
C MET A 62 7.37 -11.01 -26.86
N LYS A 63 6.45 -10.46 -26.05
CA LYS A 63 6.13 -11.00 -24.72
C LYS A 63 5.61 -12.43 -24.80
N ASN A 64 4.75 -12.74 -25.78
CA ASN A 64 4.27 -14.12 -26.03
C ASN A 64 5.40 -15.09 -26.40
N ASN A 65 6.40 -14.64 -27.18
CA ASN A 65 7.57 -15.46 -27.50
C ASN A 65 8.36 -15.80 -26.24
N LEU A 66 8.59 -14.82 -25.36
CA LEU A 66 9.29 -15.02 -24.10
C LEU A 66 8.54 -15.99 -23.19
N ARG A 67 7.23 -15.78 -22.99
CA ARG A 67 6.39 -16.70 -22.20
C ARG A 67 6.46 -18.13 -22.70
N ARG A 68 6.40 -18.34 -24.02
CA ARG A 68 6.56 -19.67 -24.64
C ARG A 68 7.95 -20.26 -24.42
N LYS A 69 9.01 -19.47 -24.59
CA LYS A 69 10.41 -19.90 -24.39
C LYS A 69 10.62 -20.44 -22.98
N TYR A 70 10.04 -19.79 -21.97
CA TYR A 70 10.16 -20.20 -20.58
C TYR A 70 8.99 -21.08 -20.09
N ASN A 71 8.14 -21.62 -20.97
CA ASN A 71 7.03 -22.49 -20.58
C ASN A 71 6.13 -21.90 -19.46
N VAL A 72 5.86 -20.59 -19.52
CA VAL A 72 4.95 -19.90 -18.59
C VAL A 72 3.55 -20.49 -18.74
N LYS A 73 2.92 -20.89 -17.63
CA LYS A 73 1.59 -21.52 -17.62
C LYS A 73 0.48 -20.50 -17.57
N ARG A 74 0.62 -19.55 -16.66
CA ARG A 74 -0.32 -18.44 -16.46
C ARG A 74 0.48 -17.17 -16.29
N PHE A 75 -0.13 -16.05 -16.65
CA PHE A 75 0.45 -14.75 -16.38
C PHE A 75 -0.65 -13.76 -16.01
N GLU A 76 -0.31 -12.81 -15.17
CA GLU A 76 -1.17 -11.72 -14.72
C GLU A 76 -0.54 -10.39 -15.14
N LYS A 77 -1.37 -9.44 -15.55
CA LYS A 77 -0.98 -8.07 -15.90
C LYS A 77 -1.50 -7.12 -14.84
N CYS A 78 -0.83 -6.00 -14.62
CA CYS A 78 -1.40 -4.94 -13.81
C CYS A 78 -2.60 -4.31 -14.49
N ASP A 79 -3.62 -3.99 -13.70
CA ASP A 79 -4.65 -3.06 -14.13
C ASP A 79 -4.02 -1.67 -14.34
N CYS A 80 -4.63 -0.86 -15.20
CA CYS A 80 -4.36 0.59 -15.30
C CYS A 80 -2.95 1.03 -15.76
N ILE A 81 -2.03 0.12 -16.10
CA ILE A 81 -0.62 0.45 -16.41
C ILE A 81 -0.25 -0.07 -17.81
N ASN A 82 0.78 0.54 -18.42
CA ASN A 82 1.30 0.29 -19.77
C ASN A 82 1.98 -1.08 -20.00
N ASP A 83 1.45 -2.18 -19.45
CA ASP A 83 1.98 -3.55 -19.56
C ASP A 83 3.48 -3.65 -19.16
N ARG A 84 3.99 -2.76 -18.30
CA ARG A 84 5.42 -2.70 -17.91
C ARG A 84 5.88 -3.97 -17.22
N ILE A 85 5.07 -4.50 -16.31
CA ILE A 85 5.35 -5.73 -15.57
C ILE A 85 4.28 -6.77 -15.79
N GLU A 86 4.65 -8.04 -15.63
CA GLU A 86 3.73 -9.18 -15.54
C GLU A 86 4.17 -10.13 -14.43
N LYS A 87 3.21 -10.75 -13.74
CA LYS A 87 3.47 -11.93 -12.90
C LYS A 87 3.43 -13.15 -13.81
N TRP A 88 4.46 -13.97 -13.78
CA TRP A 88 4.53 -15.24 -14.49
C TRP A 88 4.46 -16.38 -13.49
N GLU A 89 3.65 -17.38 -13.81
CA GLU A 89 3.54 -18.63 -13.06
C GLU A 89 4.03 -19.81 -13.88
N PHE A 90 4.82 -20.66 -13.24
CA PHE A 90 5.40 -21.88 -13.80
C PHE A 90 4.83 -23.14 -13.14
N ASP A 91 5.25 -24.31 -13.62
CA ASP A 91 4.93 -25.57 -12.96
C ASP A 91 5.42 -25.60 -11.48
N PRO A 92 4.72 -26.24 -10.54
CA PRO A 92 5.05 -26.18 -9.11
C PRO A 92 6.43 -26.69 -8.69
N ASN A 93 7.05 -27.59 -9.47
CA ASN A 93 8.30 -28.26 -9.13
C ASN A 93 9.51 -27.66 -9.85
N VAL A 94 9.46 -26.36 -10.12
CA VAL A 94 10.47 -25.70 -10.91
C VAL A 94 11.59 -25.14 -10.04
N ASP A 95 12.83 -25.16 -10.54
CA ASP A 95 13.91 -24.36 -9.95
C ASP A 95 13.67 -22.88 -10.30
N ILE A 96 12.98 -22.17 -9.41
CA ILE A 96 12.61 -20.77 -9.60
C ILE A 96 13.83 -19.84 -9.55
N GLU A 97 14.88 -20.23 -8.84
CA GLU A 97 16.10 -19.43 -8.67
C GLU A 97 16.94 -19.52 -9.94
N GLY A 98 17.22 -20.73 -10.42
CA GLY A 98 17.91 -20.93 -11.69
C GLY A 98 17.15 -20.33 -12.88
N ARG A 99 15.81 -20.33 -12.84
CA ARG A 99 15.00 -19.62 -13.84
C ARG A 99 15.14 -18.12 -13.77
N ASN A 100 15.11 -17.56 -12.57
CA ASN A 100 15.29 -16.13 -12.40
C ASN A 100 16.64 -15.67 -12.98
N ASP A 101 17.72 -16.43 -12.72
CA ASP A 101 19.05 -16.13 -13.25
C ASP A 101 19.08 -16.12 -14.78
N GLN A 102 18.39 -17.07 -15.41
CA GLN A 102 18.28 -17.15 -16.88
C GLN A 102 17.43 -16.03 -17.47
N ILE A 103 16.28 -15.71 -16.85
CA ILE A 103 15.33 -14.72 -17.36
C ILE A 103 15.89 -13.30 -17.21
N THR A 104 16.62 -13.03 -16.13
CA THR A 104 17.24 -11.72 -15.88
C THR A 104 18.23 -11.33 -16.98
N GLN A 105 18.80 -12.31 -17.69
CA GLN A 105 19.75 -12.09 -18.79
C GLN A 105 19.08 -12.04 -20.17
N GLU A 106 17.75 -12.22 -20.23
CA GLU A 106 17.04 -12.38 -21.49
C GLU A 106 16.83 -11.07 -22.25
N GLY A 107 16.98 -11.14 -23.57
CA GLY A 107 16.62 -10.02 -24.45
C GLY A 107 15.14 -9.63 -24.30
N GLY A 108 14.90 -8.39 -23.87
CA GLY A 108 13.54 -7.85 -23.67
C GLY A 108 13.05 -7.86 -22.23
N VAL A 109 13.83 -8.40 -21.29
CA VAL A 109 13.63 -8.26 -19.84
C VAL A 109 14.55 -7.17 -19.30
N GLU A 110 13.99 -6.25 -18.52
CA GLU A 110 14.73 -5.16 -17.86
C GLU A 110 15.04 -5.49 -16.40
N GLY A 111 14.15 -6.23 -15.73
CA GLY A 111 14.29 -6.60 -14.34
C GLY A 111 13.37 -7.73 -13.95
N THR A 112 13.66 -8.34 -12.80
CA THR A 112 12.87 -9.42 -12.22
C THR A 112 12.72 -9.22 -10.72
N ASP A 113 11.64 -9.75 -10.16
CA ASP A 113 11.46 -9.88 -8.73
C ASP A 113 10.81 -11.22 -8.38
N TYR A 114 10.99 -11.65 -7.13
CA TYR A 114 10.26 -12.80 -6.62
C TYR A 114 8.87 -12.37 -6.15
N GLN A 115 7.89 -13.24 -6.40
CA GLN A 115 6.58 -13.09 -5.80
C GLN A 115 6.67 -13.48 -4.33
N PHE A 116 6.35 -12.55 -3.44
CA PHE A 116 6.18 -12.79 -2.02
C PHE A 116 4.76 -12.45 -1.59
N PHE A 117 4.32 -13.06 -0.49
CA PHE A 117 3.08 -12.72 0.20
C PHE A 117 3.41 -12.11 1.55
N TYR A 118 2.80 -10.95 1.82
CA TYR A 118 3.04 -10.13 3.01
C TYR A 118 1.76 -10.02 3.84
N ALA A 119 1.93 -9.82 5.14
CA ALA A 119 0.89 -9.28 6.01
C ALA A 119 1.28 -7.86 6.43
N ASN A 120 0.32 -6.98 6.70
CA ASN A 120 0.57 -5.69 7.29
C ASN A 120 0.83 -5.89 8.79
N GLU A 121 1.78 -5.14 9.34
CA GLU A 121 2.25 -5.32 10.72
C GLU A 121 1.21 -4.94 11.79
N ASN A 122 0.19 -4.16 11.40
CA ASN A 122 -0.92 -3.77 12.26
C ASN A 122 -2.24 -4.20 11.62
N ILE A 123 -3.01 -5.02 12.35
CA ILE A 123 -4.41 -5.26 12.03
C ILE A 123 -5.23 -4.22 12.81
N SER A 124 -6.04 -3.44 12.10
CA SER A 124 -6.95 -2.43 12.69
C SER A 124 -7.86 -3.05 13.76
N PRO A 125 -8.40 -2.27 14.73
CA PRO A 125 -9.38 -2.79 15.67
C PRO A 125 -10.51 -3.53 14.95
N THR A 126 -10.77 -4.77 15.34
CA THR A 126 -11.77 -5.69 14.73
C THR A 126 -13.21 -5.15 14.67
N THR A 127 -13.45 -3.95 15.22
CA THR A 127 -14.73 -3.25 15.23
C THR A 127 -14.92 -2.29 14.05
N LEU A 128 -13.85 -1.88 13.35
CA LEU A 128 -13.99 -1.19 12.05
C LEU A 128 -14.29 -2.16 10.90
N SER A 129 -13.93 -3.45 11.07
CA SER A 129 -14.05 -4.50 10.06
C SER A 129 -15.44 -5.17 10.00
N THR A 130 -16.52 -4.50 10.42
CA THR A 130 -17.87 -5.07 10.31
C THR A 130 -18.33 -5.15 8.85
N ILE A 131 -18.74 -6.35 8.45
CA ILE A 131 -18.96 -6.87 7.10
C ILE A 131 -20.01 -6.10 6.28
N THR A 132 -19.69 -5.97 4.98
CA THR A 132 -20.51 -5.64 3.79
C THR A 132 -21.14 -4.26 3.72
N SER A 133 -20.40 -3.31 3.18
CA SER A 133 -20.97 -2.44 2.16
C SER A 133 -19.84 -1.91 1.29
N SER A 134 -19.75 -2.38 0.05
CA SER A 134 -19.03 -1.67 -1.01
C SER A 134 -19.47 -0.19 -1.04
N HIS A 135 -18.65 0.70 -1.59
CA HIS A 135 -19.14 2.04 -1.86
C HIS A 135 -20.02 2.08 -3.10
N SER A 136 -21.00 2.98 -3.11
CA SER A 136 -21.67 3.34 -4.36
C SER A 136 -20.84 4.38 -5.11
N ASN A 137 -20.93 4.39 -6.43
CA ASN A 137 -20.24 5.38 -7.27
C ASN A 137 -20.64 6.81 -6.88
N GLU A 138 -21.89 7.05 -6.50
CA GLU A 138 -22.37 8.35 -6.03
C GLU A 138 -21.69 8.77 -4.72
N LEU A 139 -21.47 7.83 -3.80
CA LEU A 139 -20.76 8.11 -2.56
C LEU A 139 -19.33 8.54 -2.85
N ILE A 140 -18.57 7.79 -3.65
CA ILE A 140 -17.20 8.15 -4.02
C ILE A 140 -17.18 9.52 -4.72
N THR A 141 -18.08 9.72 -5.68
CA THR A 141 -18.21 10.98 -6.44
C THR A 141 -18.46 12.18 -5.53
N SER A 142 -19.25 12.01 -4.45
CA SER A 142 -19.54 13.10 -3.51
C SER A 142 -18.33 13.62 -2.73
N PHE A 143 -17.24 12.85 -2.67
CA PHE A 143 -15.99 13.22 -2.01
C PHE A 143 -14.91 13.73 -2.97
N LEU A 144 -15.15 13.77 -4.28
CA LEU A 144 -14.18 14.24 -5.27
C LEU A 144 -13.83 15.72 -5.06
N LYS A 145 -12.53 16.01 -5.04
CA LYS A 145 -12.01 17.36 -4.84
C LYS A 145 -11.27 17.87 -6.08
N PRO A 146 -11.97 18.56 -7.00
CA PRO A 146 -11.35 19.11 -8.20
C PRO A 146 -10.38 20.24 -7.88
N ASN A 147 -9.49 20.55 -8.83
CA ASN A 147 -8.57 21.69 -8.79
C ASN A 147 -7.53 21.67 -7.65
N SER A 148 -7.19 20.50 -7.13
CA SER A 148 -6.09 20.34 -6.16
C SER A 148 -4.74 20.28 -6.89
N THR A 149 -3.73 21.02 -6.42
CA THR A 149 -2.39 21.01 -7.02
C THR A 149 -1.42 20.01 -6.38
N LEU A 150 -1.83 19.39 -5.26
CA LEU A 150 -1.07 18.35 -4.56
C LEU A 150 -1.94 17.11 -4.38
N THR A 151 -1.44 15.97 -4.82
CA THR A 151 -1.99 14.65 -4.54
C THR A 151 -1.08 13.91 -3.55
N ILE A 152 -1.67 13.43 -2.46
CA ILE A 152 -1.04 12.54 -1.49
C ILE A 152 -1.61 11.14 -1.72
N ALA A 153 -0.80 10.21 -2.19
CA ALA A 153 -1.25 8.83 -2.38
C ALA A 153 -1.12 8.02 -1.09
N VAL A 154 -2.10 7.16 -0.83
CA VAL A 154 -2.12 6.23 0.31
C VAL A 154 -2.26 4.82 -0.23
N LEU A 155 -1.16 4.07 -0.23
CA LEU A 155 -1.15 2.65 -0.59
C LEU A 155 -1.43 1.84 0.67
N ASP A 156 -2.62 1.28 0.79
CA ASP A 156 -3.07 0.64 2.04
C ASP A 156 -4.25 -0.33 1.78
N THR A 157 -5.12 -0.54 2.77
CA THR A 157 -6.31 -1.40 2.69
C THR A 157 -7.54 -0.72 2.05
N GLY A 158 -7.39 0.49 1.53
CA GLY A 158 -8.48 1.30 0.98
C GLY A 158 -8.90 2.43 1.91
N ILE A 159 -10.10 2.98 1.70
CA ILE A 159 -10.73 3.94 2.59
C ILE A 159 -12.22 3.62 2.75
N ASN A 160 -12.78 3.79 3.95
CA ASN A 160 -14.22 3.65 4.22
C ASN A 160 -14.82 5.03 4.47
N LEU A 161 -15.41 5.62 3.44
CA LEU A 161 -15.96 6.98 3.45
C LEU A 161 -17.15 7.11 4.41
N ASN A 162 -17.87 6.01 4.65
CA ASN A 162 -18.98 5.98 5.58
C ASN A 162 -18.52 6.15 7.03
N LYS A 163 -17.30 5.73 7.37
CA LYS A 163 -16.73 5.77 8.72
C LYS A 163 -15.98 7.06 9.06
N LEU A 164 -15.70 7.92 8.08
CA LEU A 164 -14.99 9.17 8.32
C LEU A 164 -15.84 10.18 9.11
N PRO A 165 -15.25 10.90 10.09
CA PRO A 165 -15.97 11.88 10.90
C PRO A 165 -16.34 13.14 10.12
N HIS A 166 -15.55 13.49 9.09
CA HIS A 166 -15.78 14.66 8.23
C HIS A 166 -16.13 14.22 6.81
N ARG A 167 -17.13 14.87 6.22
CA ARG A 167 -17.71 14.54 4.91
C ARG A 167 -17.30 15.50 3.79
N ASP A 168 -16.49 16.51 4.08
CA ASP A 168 -16.05 17.47 3.05
C ASP A 168 -15.20 16.74 1.99
N PRO A 169 -15.32 17.11 0.70
CA PRO A 169 -14.57 16.47 -0.37
C PRO A 169 -13.05 16.56 -0.17
N PHE A 170 -12.33 15.48 -0.47
CA PHE A 170 -10.87 15.40 -0.42
C PHE A 170 -10.27 14.34 -1.34
N LEU A 171 -11.08 13.53 -2.01
CA LEU A 171 -10.61 12.45 -2.85
C LEU A 171 -10.08 12.96 -4.19
N TYR A 172 -9.12 12.22 -4.71
CA TYR A 172 -8.47 12.45 -6.00
C TYR A 172 -9.49 12.56 -7.14
N THR A 173 -9.38 13.61 -7.96
CA THR A 173 -10.24 13.78 -9.15
C THR A 173 -9.47 13.49 -10.42
N LEU A 174 -9.98 12.56 -11.23
CA LEU A 174 -9.44 12.24 -12.54
C LEU A 174 -9.49 13.46 -13.49
N THR A 175 -8.44 13.59 -14.29
CA THR A 175 -8.34 14.54 -15.39
C THR A 175 -8.59 13.84 -16.72
N SER A 176 -9.04 14.58 -17.73
CA SER A 176 -9.57 14.03 -18.99
C SER A 176 -8.57 13.26 -19.86
N ASN A 177 -7.26 13.31 -19.55
CA ASN A 177 -6.21 12.70 -20.36
C ASN A 177 -5.49 11.54 -19.65
N GLU A 178 -6.01 11.11 -18.50
CA GLU A 178 -5.42 10.02 -17.74
C GLU A 178 -5.68 8.66 -18.37
N ILE A 179 -4.69 7.78 -18.26
CA ILE A 179 -4.88 6.36 -18.52
C ILE A 179 -5.77 5.83 -17.40
N LEU A 180 -6.99 5.44 -17.78
CA LEU A 180 -7.93 4.81 -16.87
C LEU A 180 -7.60 3.33 -16.68
N CYS A 181 -7.86 2.83 -15.49
CA CYS A 181 -8.07 1.41 -15.27
C CYS A 181 -9.14 0.88 -16.23
N LYS A 182 -8.87 -0.23 -16.91
CA LYS A 182 -9.65 -0.70 -18.07
C LYS A 182 -11.15 -0.83 -17.76
N GLU A 183 -11.96 -0.48 -18.78
CA GLU A 183 -13.34 -0.91 -18.98
C GLU A 183 -13.45 -2.46 -18.87
N ASN A 184 -13.72 -2.98 -17.68
CA ASN A 184 -14.22 -4.33 -17.47
C ASN A 184 -15.62 -4.23 -16.82
N GLU A 185 -16.22 -5.35 -16.42
CA GLU A 185 -17.55 -5.36 -15.77
C GLU A 185 -17.58 -4.61 -14.41
N ALA A 186 -16.43 -4.18 -13.89
CA ALA A 186 -16.30 -3.50 -12.59
C ALA A 186 -16.50 -1.97 -12.65
N GLY A 187 -16.65 -1.39 -13.85
CA GLY A 187 -16.92 0.03 -14.03
C GLY A 187 -15.67 0.90 -14.22
N GLU A 188 -15.89 2.16 -14.62
CA GLU A 188 -14.81 3.12 -14.85
C GLU A 188 -14.18 3.58 -13.54
N GLU A 189 -12.87 3.84 -13.56
CA GLU A 189 -12.15 4.45 -12.44
C GLU A 189 -12.83 5.76 -12.00
N ILE A 190 -12.97 5.98 -10.67
CA ILE A 190 -13.59 7.20 -10.12
C ILE A 190 -12.57 8.01 -9.31
N SER A 191 -11.93 7.38 -8.32
CA SER A 191 -10.92 8.01 -7.46
C SER A 191 -10.05 6.97 -6.78
N GLY A 192 -8.93 6.60 -7.41
CA GLY A 192 -8.15 5.46 -6.94
C GLY A 192 -8.61 4.14 -7.55
N TRP A 193 -7.97 3.06 -7.11
CA TRP A 193 -8.24 1.72 -7.62
C TRP A 193 -8.01 0.65 -6.54
N ASP A 194 -8.78 -0.43 -6.62
CA ASP A 194 -8.58 -1.64 -5.82
C ASP A 194 -7.84 -2.70 -6.64
N PHE A 195 -6.56 -2.91 -6.34
CA PHE A 195 -5.75 -3.94 -6.96
C PHE A 195 -5.98 -5.34 -6.36
N ILE A 196 -6.61 -5.45 -5.20
CA ILE A 196 -7.00 -6.73 -4.59
C ILE A 196 -8.17 -7.34 -5.35
N ASN A 197 -9.21 -6.55 -5.60
CA ASN A 197 -10.44 -7.00 -6.26
C ASN A 197 -10.50 -6.64 -7.76
N SER A 198 -9.55 -5.83 -8.25
CA SER A 198 -9.46 -5.37 -9.63
C SER A 198 -10.69 -4.57 -10.08
N ASP A 199 -11.13 -3.64 -9.22
CA ASP A 199 -12.29 -2.77 -9.43
C ASP A 199 -12.06 -1.33 -8.96
N ASN A 200 -13.07 -0.48 -9.20
CA ASN A 200 -13.04 0.94 -8.82
C ASN A 200 -13.52 1.19 -7.38
N ASP A 201 -13.84 0.15 -6.60
CA ASP A 201 -14.32 0.28 -5.23
C ASP A 201 -13.15 0.26 -4.24
N ILE A 202 -12.68 1.46 -3.90
CA ILE A 202 -11.63 1.71 -2.92
C ILE A 202 -12.03 1.39 -1.45
N TYR A 203 -13.14 0.69 -1.22
CA TYR A 203 -13.68 0.41 0.10
C TYR A 203 -12.68 -0.31 1.02
N ASP A 204 -12.56 0.21 2.24
CA ASP A 204 -11.74 -0.39 3.29
C ASP A 204 -12.54 -1.37 4.15
N ASP A 205 -12.30 -2.64 3.91
CA ASP A 205 -12.83 -3.80 4.63
C ASP A 205 -11.92 -4.24 5.81
N ASN A 206 -10.82 -3.53 6.05
CA ASN A 206 -9.92 -3.76 7.19
C ASN A 206 -10.03 -2.64 8.25
N GLY A 207 -10.04 -1.38 7.80
CA GLY A 207 -10.08 -0.16 8.61
C GLY A 207 -8.74 0.57 8.72
N HIS A 208 -7.61 -0.07 8.40
CA HIS A 208 -6.28 0.53 8.58
C HIS A 208 -6.08 1.75 7.66
N GLY A 209 -6.33 1.61 6.36
CA GLY A 209 -6.20 2.70 5.38
C GLY A 209 -7.16 3.86 5.63
N THR A 210 -8.34 3.59 6.20
CA THR A 210 -9.28 4.64 6.65
C THR A 210 -8.69 5.52 7.74
N ILE A 211 -8.07 4.91 8.74
CA ILE A 211 -7.46 5.65 9.86
C ILE A 211 -6.23 6.42 9.36
N VAL A 212 -5.37 5.79 8.56
CA VAL A 212 -4.20 6.44 7.94
C VAL A 212 -4.62 7.68 7.13
N SER A 213 -5.62 7.54 6.25
CA SER A 213 -6.13 8.63 5.44
C SER A 213 -6.78 9.72 6.29
N SER A 214 -7.50 9.34 7.36
CA SER A 214 -8.12 10.29 8.29
C SER A 214 -7.08 11.10 9.04
N ILE A 215 -5.94 10.53 9.44
CA ILE A 215 -4.86 11.25 10.12
C ILE A 215 -4.29 12.34 9.20
N ILE A 216 -4.02 12.01 7.93
CA ILE A 216 -3.55 12.98 6.93
C ILE A 216 -4.56 14.12 6.80
N LYS A 217 -5.83 13.78 6.53
CA LYS A 217 -6.92 14.74 6.35
C LYS A 217 -7.08 15.65 7.56
N SER A 218 -7.24 15.08 8.75
CA SER A 218 -7.45 15.84 9.99
C SER A 218 -6.28 16.77 10.30
N LYS A 219 -5.04 16.34 10.07
CA LYS A 219 -3.88 17.22 10.28
C LYS A 219 -3.87 18.40 9.32
N LEU A 220 -4.17 18.18 8.03
CA LEU A 220 -4.23 19.25 7.03
C LEU A 220 -5.38 20.22 7.29
N ASP A 221 -6.55 19.70 7.66
CA ASP A 221 -7.73 20.52 7.97
C ASP A 221 -7.50 21.40 9.21
N ASN A 222 -6.87 20.86 10.26
CA ASN A 222 -6.51 21.62 11.47
C ASN A 222 -5.52 22.76 11.17
N GLU A 223 -4.73 22.64 10.12
CA GLU A 223 -3.79 23.65 9.63
C GLU A 223 -4.41 24.56 8.55
N ASN A 224 -5.73 24.42 8.29
CA ASN A 224 -6.49 25.14 7.27
C ASN A 224 -5.94 24.97 5.84
N ILE A 225 -5.28 23.85 5.56
CA ILE A 225 -4.80 23.52 4.22
C ILE A 225 -5.97 22.97 3.41
N THR A 226 -6.27 23.58 2.26
CA THR A 226 -7.39 23.14 1.41
C THR A 226 -6.95 22.71 0.02
N ASN A 227 -5.75 23.05 -0.43
CA ASN A 227 -5.29 22.75 -1.79
C ASN A 227 -4.58 21.38 -1.88
N TYR A 228 -5.27 20.31 -1.50
CA TYR A 228 -4.78 18.94 -1.54
C TYR A 228 -5.90 17.96 -1.85
N GLN A 229 -5.55 16.81 -2.42
CA GLN A 229 -6.42 15.64 -2.55
C GLN A 229 -5.67 14.37 -2.13
N ILE A 230 -6.41 13.34 -1.70
CA ILE A 230 -5.87 12.03 -1.36
C ILE A 230 -6.23 11.03 -2.46
N LEU A 231 -5.24 10.30 -2.96
CA LEU A 231 -5.40 9.17 -3.89
C LEU A 231 -5.33 7.86 -3.10
N PRO A 232 -6.48 7.23 -2.77
CA PRO A 232 -6.49 5.93 -2.12
C PRO A 232 -6.15 4.83 -3.13
N VAL A 233 -5.22 3.96 -2.77
CA VAL A 233 -4.82 2.81 -3.61
C VAL A 233 -4.87 1.57 -2.75
N LYS A 234 -5.88 0.73 -2.98
CA LYS A 234 -6.08 -0.47 -2.18
C LYS A 234 -5.20 -1.59 -2.73
N VAL A 235 -4.18 -1.91 -1.95
CA VAL A 235 -3.19 -2.96 -2.22
C VAL A 235 -3.15 -4.01 -1.13
N PHE A 236 -3.90 -3.86 -0.03
CA PHE A 236 -4.06 -4.88 1.01
C PHE A 236 -5.54 -5.28 1.16
N ASN A 237 -5.77 -6.56 1.41
CA ASN A 237 -7.13 -7.11 1.59
C ASN A 237 -7.65 -6.91 3.02
N HIS A 238 -8.87 -7.40 3.31
CA HIS A 238 -9.49 -7.34 4.64
C HIS A 238 -8.64 -7.91 5.78
N LEU A 239 -7.75 -8.87 5.50
CA LEU A 239 -6.82 -9.46 6.49
C LEU A 239 -5.51 -8.68 6.62
N GLY A 240 -5.39 -7.54 5.92
CA GLY A 240 -4.14 -6.82 5.80
C GLY A 240 -3.08 -7.59 5.01
N LYS A 241 -3.45 -8.47 4.08
CA LYS A 241 -2.48 -9.24 3.26
C LYS A 241 -2.34 -8.68 1.86
N THR A 242 -1.15 -8.82 1.29
CA THR A 242 -0.85 -8.45 -0.09
C THR A 242 0.21 -9.35 -0.71
N SER A 243 0.54 -9.08 -1.97
CA SER A 243 1.51 -9.77 -2.79
C SER A 243 2.47 -8.75 -3.42
N THR A 244 3.71 -9.13 -3.74
CA THR A 244 4.68 -8.22 -4.39
C THR A 244 4.09 -7.64 -5.66
N PHE A 245 3.42 -8.47 -6.46
CA PHE A 245 2.81 -8.04 -7.70
C PHE A 245 1.72 -6.99 -7.49
N LYS A 246 0.80 -7.18 -6.54
CA LYS A 246 -0.26 -6.20 -6.25
C LYS A 246 0.33 -4.87 -5.75
N LEU A 247 1.35 -4.92 -4.89
CA LEU A 247 2.07 -3.72 -4.43
C LEU A 247 2.75 -2.98 -5.59
N LEU A 248 3.47 -3.68 -6.47
CA LEU A 248 4.14 -3.06 -7.62
C LEU A 248 3.14 -2.49 -8.63
N CYS A 249 2.00 -3.14 -8.86
CA CYS A 249 0.92 -2.59 -9.68
C CYS A 249 0.34 -1.32 -9.05
N GLY A 250 0.01 -1.33 -7.75
CA GLY A 250 -0.47 -0.12 -7.07
C GLY A 250 0.53 1.03 -7.15
N TYR A 251 1.81 0.75 -6.91
CA TYR A 251 2.89 1.74 -7.01
C TYR A 251 3.01 2.33 -8.42
N LEU A 252 3.09 1.49 -9.45
CA LEU A 252 3.20 1.95 -10.83
C LEU A 252 1.97 2.75 -11.27
N TYR A 253 0.78 2.41 -10.77
CA TYR A 253 -0.43 3.18 -11.01
C TYR A 253 -0.30 4.57 -10.38
N THR A 254 0.09 4.64 -9.11
CA THR A 254 0.27 5.88 -8.36
C THR A 254 1.24 6.85 -9.03
N VAL A 255 2.43 6.40 -9.41
CA VAL A 255 3.46 7.30 -9.98
C VAL A 255 3.11 7.80 -11.39
N ASN A 256 2.17 7.15 -12.08
CA ASN A 256 1.66 7.62 -13.37
C ASN A 256 0.50 8.62 -13.21
N LYS A 257 0.01 8.88 -11.98
CA LYS A 257 -1.07 9.85 -11.75
C LYS A 257 -0.51 11.28 -11.61
N PRO A 258 -1.18 12.28 -12.21
CA PRO A 258 -0.76 13.67 -12.13
C PRO A 258 -0.76 14.20 -10.69
N SER A 259 0.18 15.11 -10.45
CA SER A 259 0.31 15.85 -9.19
C SER A 259 0.54 14.99 -7.94
N VAL A 260 0.86 13.69 -8.09
CA VAL A 260 1.36 12.88 -6.97
C VAL A 260 2.75 13.36 -6.62
N SER A 261 2.91 13.89 -5.42
CA SER A 261 4.20 14.37 -4.91
C SER A 261 4.60 13.71 -3.60
N ILE A 262 3.64 13.05 -2.92
CA ILE A 262 3.85 12.36 -1.65
C ILE A 262 3.13 11.02 -1.71
N ILE A 263 3.81 9.94 -1.33
CA ILE A 263 3.24 8.59 -1.18
C ILE A 263 3.43 8.14 0.26
N ASN A 264 2.34 7.85 0.96
CA ASN A 264 2.35 7.24 2.28
C ASN A 264 2.27 5.71 2.16
N MET A 265 3.24 5.02 2.75
CA MET A 265 3.38 3.56 2.79
C MET A 265 3.42 3.08 4.25
N SER A 266 2.25 3.03 4.89
CA SER A 266 2.06 2.64 6.30
C SER A 266 2.10 1.12 6.51
N PHE A 267 3.01 0.44 5.83
CA PHE A 267 3.20 -1.01 5.86
C PHE A 267 4.70 -1.32 5.74
N GLY A 268 5.06 -2.59 5.98
CA GLY A 268 6.37 -3.09 5.61
C GLY A 268 6.61 -4.55 5.98
N TRP A 269 7.82 -5.00 5.70
CA TRP A 269 8.25 -6.38 5.90
C TRP A 269 9.76 -6.46 6.14
N TYR A 270 10.21 -7.60 6.65
CA TYR A 270 11.64 -7.88 6.87
C TYR A 270 12.20 -8.85 5.83
N SER A 271 13.51 -9.10 5.92
CA SER A 271 14.24 -10.07 5.09
C SER A 271 14.54 -9.56 3.67
N ALA A 272 13.74 -9.93 2.67
CA ALA A 272 14.13 -9.74 1.27
C ALA A 272 13.59 -8.40 0.70
N PRO A 273 14.45 -7.52 0.16
CA PRO A 273 14.00 -6.33 -0.54
C PRO A 273 13.34 -6.69 -1.88
N SER A 274 12.34 -5.90 -2.28
CA SER A 274 11.84 -5.92 -3.66
C SER A 274 12.75 -5.03 -4.53
N ARG A 275 13.49 -5.66 -5.44
CA ARG A 275 14.40 -4.96 -6.34
C ARG A 275 13.65 -4.05 -7.30
N LEU A 276 12.47 -4.49 -7.76
CA LEU A 276 11.65 -3.67 -8.66
C LEU A 276 11.05 -2.47 -7.93
N LEU A 277 10.60 -2.62 -6.68
CA LEU A 277 10.08 -1.48 -5.92
C LEU A 277 11.18 -0.44 -5.69
N TYR A 278 12.37 -0.87 -5.25
CA TYR A 278 13.54 0.00 -5.11
C TYR A 278 13.88 0.73 -6.41
N LYS A 279 13.89 0.01 -7.54
CA LYS A 279 14.13 0.59 -8.87
C LYS A 279 13.06 1.62 -9.24
N PHE A 280 11.77 1.31 -9.05
CA PHE A 280 10.69 2.24 -9.40
C PHE A 280 10.69 3.49 -8.52
N ILE A 281 11.04 3.38 -7.23
CA ILE A 281 11.29 4.54 -6.35
C ILE A 281 12.43 5.40 -6.89
N SER A 282 13.52 4.77 -7.31
CA SER A 282 14.70 5.44 -7.88
C SER A 282 14.38 6.20 -9.17
N GLU A 283 13.44 5.68 -9.97
CA GLU A 283 12.98 6.31 -11.22
C GLU A 283 12.01 7.46 -11.02
N ASN A 284 11.48 7.64 -9.80
CA ASN A 284 10.55 8.71 -9.44
C ASN A 284 11.15 9.62 -8.34
N PRO A 285 12.31 10.26 -8.58
CA PRO A 285 13.06 10.98 -7.55
C PRO A 285 12.36 12.25 -7.06
N ASP A 286 11.36 12.76 -7.80
CA ASP A 286 10.59 13.96 -7.45
C ASP A 286 9.40 13.67 -6.53
N ILE A 287 9.10 12.39 -6.27
CA ILE A 287 8.04 11.96 -5.35
C ILE A 287 8.66 11.60 -4.01
N LEU A 288 8.14 12.18 -2.92
CA LEU A 288 8.54 11.84 -1.56
C LEU A 288 7.78 10.60 -1.07
N HIS A 289 8.52 9.60 -0.62
CA HIS A 289 7.98 8.34 -0.10
C HIS A 289 8.13 8.32 1.41
N ILE A 290 7.03 8.17 2.14
CA ILE A 290 7.02 8.20 3.61
C ILE A 290 6.55 6.83 4.08
N SER A 291 7.43 6.11 4.77
CA SER A 291 7.21 4.74 5.19
C SER A 291 7.30 4.59 6.70
N SER A 292 6.41 3.79 7.28
CA SER A 292 6.51 3.38 8.68
C SER A 292 7.76 2.54 8.92
N SER A 293 8.51 2.78 10.01
CA SER A 293 9.76 2.07 10.29
C SER A 293 9.58 0.62 10.79
N GLY A 294 8.36 0.26 11.19
CA GLY A 294 8.00 -1.05 11.71
C GLY A 294 7.75 -1.10 13.22
N ASN A 295 7.17 -2.20 13.72
CA ASN A 295 6.55 -2.27 15.07
C ASN A 295 7.08 -3.38 16.00
N ASP A 296 8.29 -3.89 15.74
CA ASP A 296 8.88 -5.01 16.50
C ASP A 296 9.98 -4.58 17.49
N ASN A 297 10.20 -3.27 17.67
CA ASN A 297 11.29 -2.72 18.47
C ASN A 297 12.67 -3.23 18.00
N HIS A 298 12.84 -3.39 16.69
CA HIS A 298 14.09 -3.77 16.06
C HIS A 298 14.95 -2.57 15.69
N ASP A 299 16.27 -2.80 15.68
CA ASP A 299 17.23 -1.92 15.06
C ASP A 299 17.30 -2.20 13.56
N ASN A 300 16.75 -1.31 12.75
CA ASN A 300 16.71 -1.37 11.30
C ASN A 300 18.09 -1.22 10.65
N ASP A 301 19.10 -0.68 11.36
CA ASP A 301 20.49 -0.72 10.87
C ASP A 301 21.04 -2.16 10.89
N SER A 302 20.49 -3.01 11.77
CA SER A 302 20.86 -4.42 11.92
C SER A 302 19.91 -5.38 11.19
N VAL A 303 18.62 -5.07 11.18
CA VAL A 303 17.54 -5.87 10.60
C VAL A 303 16.65 -4.98 9.74
N ALA A 304 17.04 -4.81 8.47
CA ALA A 304 16.34 -3.93 7.54
C ALA A 304 14.83 -4.23 7.44
N HIS A 305 14.03 -3.17 7.44
CA HIS A 305 12.58 -3.18 7.28
C HIS A 305 12.21 -2.40 6.02
N TYR A 306 11.59 -3.05 5.03
CA TYR A 306 11.26 -2.44 3.74
C TYR A 306 9.79 -2.03 3.67
N PRO A 307 9.47 -0.90 3.00
CA PRO A 307 10.37 -0.07 2.20
C PRO A 307 11.20 0.95 3.01
N SER A 308 10.98 1.09 4.33
CA SER A 308 11.62 2.15 5.13
C SER A 308 13.17 2.14 5.11
N SER A 309 13.80 0.99 4.95
CA SER A 309 15.26 0.84 4.90
C SER A 309 15.83 0.89 3.48
N TYR A 310 15.06 1.27 2.47
CA TYR A 310 15.64 1.61 1.17
C TYR A 310 16.45 2.90 1.29
N ASP A 311 17.67 2.90 0.74
CA ASP A 311 18.63 4.00 0.79
C ASP A 311 18.38 5.08 -0.28
N ASN A 312 17.19 5.08 -0.89
CA ASN A 312 16.75 6.13 -1.79
C ASN A 312 16.61 7.47 -1.05
N ASN A 313 17.22 8.54 -1.59
CA ASN A 313 17.18 9.88 -1.00
C ASN A 313 15.77 10.49 -0.87
N ASN A 314 14.77 9.93 -1.55
CA ASN A 314 13.37 10.32 -1.50
C ASN A 314 12.50 9.34 -0.71
N VAL A 315 13.08 8.46 0.11
CA VAL A 315 12.39 7.64 1.11
C VAL A 315 12.69 8.17 2.51
N LEU A 316 11.64 8.35 3.31
CA LEU A 316 11.73 8.71 4.72
C LEU A 316 11.13 7.61 5.58
N ALA A 317 11.92 7.11 6.53
CA ALA A 317 11.54 6.14 7.53
C ALA A 317 11.06 6.83 8.81
N ILE A 318 9.80 6.59 9.18
CA ILE A 318 9.15 7.26 10.30
C ILE A 318 8.93 6.27 11.45
N GLY A 319 9.64 6.52 12.55
CA GLY A 319 9.39 5.87 13.83
C GLY A 319 8.31 6.58 14.64
N SER A 320 7.94 5.97 15.76
CA SER A 320 6.89 6.43 16.67
C SER A 320 7.45 6.81 18.03
N PHE A 321 6.97 7.92 18.57
CA PHE A 321 7.18 8.29 19.97
C PHE A 321 5.87 8.27 20.76
N SER A 322 6.02 8.22 22.08
CA SER A 322 4.99 8.28 23.10
C SER A 322 5.34 9.36 24.12
N ILE A 323 4.34 9.96 24.77
CA ILE A 323 4.54 10.95 25.84
C ILE A 323 4.32 10.27 27.19
N ARG A 324 5.37 10.20 28.01
CA ARG A 324 5.33 9.69 29.39
C ARG A 324 5.35 10.84 30.39
N ASN A 325 4.79 10.61 31.58
CA ASN A 325 4.84 11.53 32.71
C ASN A 325 4.50 13.00 32.36
N ARG A 326 3.53 13.19 31.45
CA ARG A 326 2.98 14.48 30.95
C ARG A 326 3.90 15.36 30.09
N SER A 327 5.19 15.07 29.96
CA SER A 327 6.09 15.92 29.15
C SER A 327 7.33 15.21 28.61
N GLU A 328 7.56 13.95 28.97
CA GLU A 328 8.74 13.21 28.53
C GLU A 328 8.43 12.51 27.20
N ILE A 329 9.11 12.91 26.13
CA ILE A 329 9.01 12.24 24.84
C ILE A 329 9.99 11.07 24.82
N VAL A 330 9.47 9.87 24.60
CA VAL A 330 10.27 8.65 24.47
C VAL A 330 9.83 7.84 23.27
N LYS A 331 10.71 7.02 22.69
CA LYS A 331 10.34 6.10 21.63
C LYS A 331 9.23 5.20 22.13
N SER A 332 8.21 5.01 21.32
CA SER A 332 7.18 4.02 21.58
C SER A 332 7.81 2.65 21.75
N THR A 333 7.31 1.85 22.70
CA THR A 333 7.94 0.57 23.04
C THR A 333 7.94 -0.43 21.89
N PHE A 334 7.02 -0.29 20.95
CA PHE A 334 6.93 -1.10 19.72
C PHE A 334 7.76 -0.54 18.56
N SER A 335 8.07 0.77 18.52
CA SER A 335 8.66 1.36 17.32
C SER A 335 10.03 0.76 17.03
N ASN A 336 10.27 0.36 15.79
CA ASN A 336 11.62 0.15 15.29
C ASN A 336 12.42 1.46 15.35
N TYR A 337 13.73 1.32 15.25
CA TYR A 337 14.72 2.39 15.34
C TYR A 337 15.90 2.12 14.43
N GLY A 338 16.79 3.09 14.25
CA GLY A 338 18.02 2.90 13.50
C GLY A 338 18.69 4.26 13.30
N ASN A 339 19.98 4.32 13.58
CA ASN A 339 20.75 5.55 13.55
C ASN A 339 20.90 6.09 12.12
N THR A 340 20.94 5.20 11.14
CA THR A 340 21.03 5.57 9.72
C THR A 340 19.79 5.22 8.92
N SER A 341 18.95 4.31 9.41
CA SER A 341 17.78 3.80 8.70
C SER A 341 16.43 4.34 9.19
N VAL A 342 16.39 5.23 10.19
CA VAL A 342 15.16 5.91 10.66
C VAL A 342 15.38 7.42 10.76
N ASP A 343 14.68 8.17 9.91
CA ASP A 343 14.89 9.61 9.74
C ASP A 343 14.26 10.46 10.85
N PHE A 344 13.01 10.17 11.19
CA PHE A 344 12.22 11.02 12.09
C PHE A 344 11.35 10.19 13.04
N LEU A 345 10.99 10.79 14.17
CA LEU A 345 9.91 10.29 15.03
C LEU A 345 8.68 11.18 14.90
N SER A 346 7.50 10.57 14.92
CA SER A 346 6.21 11.28 14.99
C SER A 346 5.27 10.58 15.99
N VAL A 347 4.15 11.23 16.34
CA VAL A 347 3.18 10.66 17.29
C VAL A 347 2.54 9.43 16.64
N GLY A 348 2.81 8.25 17.18
CA GLY A 348 2.18 7.02 16.70
C GLY A 348 1.68 6.12 17.80
N ASP A 349 1.75 6.54 19.07
CA ASP A 349 1.21 5.79 20.20
C ASP A 349 -0.02 6.52 20.77
N GLN A 350 -1.11 5.78 20.97
CA GLN A 350 -2.39 6.31 21.46
C GLN A 350 -2.92 7.47 20.61
N VAL A 351 -2.76 7.37 19.28
CA VAL A 351 -3.33 8.33 18.33
C VAL A 351 -4.85 8.21 18.38
N SER A 352 -5.52 9.35 18.54
CA SER A 352 -6.98 9.41 18.59
C SER A 352 -7.59 9.37 17.20
N PHE A 353 -8.55 8.47 17.01
CA PHE A 353 -9.41 8.41 15.84
C PHE A 353 -10.87 8.43 16.28
N TYR A 354 -11.70 9.22 15.61
CA TYR A 354 -13.15 9.24 15.84
C TYR A 354 -13.84 8.79 14.57
N ASP A 355 -14.77 7.84 14.67
CA ASP A 355 -15.62 7.49 13.53
C ASP A 355 -16.79 8.47 13.38
N ASN A 356 -17.56 8.29 12.31
CA ASN A 356 -18.74 9.09 12.00
C ASN A 356 -19.87 9.02 13.04
N THR A 357 -19.82 8.10 14.00
CA THR A 357 -20.76 8.01 15.13
C THR A 357 -20.28 8.75 16.37
N GLY A 358 -19.06 9.30 16.33
CA GLY A 358 -18.38 9.88 17.49
C GLY A 358 -17.72 8.83 18.39
N THR A 359 -17.68 7.56 17.97
CA THR A 359 -16.96 6.54 18.73
C THR A 359 -15.47 6.81 18.65
N HIS A 360 -14.82 6.84 19.83
CA HIS A 360 -13.40 7.13 19.96
C HIS A 360 -12.58 5.84 20.01
N TYR A 361 -11.52 5.80 19.22
CA TYR A 361 -10.55 4.73 19.16
C TYR A 361 -9.17 5.30 19.45
N LEU A 362 -8.35 4.52 20.17
CA LEU A 362 -6.93 4.79 20.33
C LEU A 362 -6.16 3.73 19.56
N VAL A 363 -5.34 4.17 18.63
CA VAL A 363 -4.50 3.29 17.80
C VAL A 363 -3.03 3.57 18.05
N SER A 364 -2.21 2.51 17.94
CA SER A 364 -0.77 2.58 18.16
C SER A 364 -0.04 1.81 17.05
N GLY A 365 1.01 2.42 16.50
CA GLY A 365 1.81 1.88 15.40
C GLY A 365 2.58 2.98 14.68
N THR A 366 3.74 2.64 14.12
CA THR A 366 4.50 3.53 13.21
C THR A 366 3.71 3.84 11.94
N SER A 367 2.80 2.94 11.55
CA SER A 367 1.78 3.15 10.52
C SER A 367 0.88 4.36 10.75
N TYR A 368 0.74 4.84 12.00
CA TYR A 368 -0.01 6.05 12.36
C TYR A 368 0.88 7.28 12.59
N ALA A 369 2.20 7.08 12.74
CA ALA A 369 3.20 8.15 12.78
C ALA A 369 3.53 8.68 11.36
N ALA A 370 3.71 7.76 10.41
CA ALA A 370 3.98 8.07 8.99
C ALA A 370 2.98 9.07 8.37
N PRO A 371 1.65 8.91 8.48
CA PRO A 371 0.69 9.83 7.87
C PRO A 371 0.74 11.25 8.45
N LEU A 372 1.13 11.43 9.71
CA LEU A 372 1.35 12.78 10.25
C LEU A 372 2.52 13.48 9.56
N VAL A 373 3.61 12.76 9.29
CA VAL A 373 4.75 13.30 8.54
C VAL A 373 4.39 13.54 7.09
N ALA A 374 3.53 12.71 6.49
CA ALA A 374 2.97 12.96 5.16
C ALA A 374 2.16 14.26 5.10
N ALA A 375 1.32 14.53 6.10
CA ALA A 375 0.60 15.80 6.20
C ALA A 375 1.55 17.00 6.38
N LYS A 376 2.57 16.90 7.25
CA LYS A 376 3.57 17.98 7.40
C LYS A 376 4.39 18.21 6.12
N SER A 377 4.73 17.14 5.42
CA SER A 377 5.39 17.21 4.11
C SER A 377 4.54 17.96 3.10
N ALA A 378 3.23 17.70 3.08
CA ALA A 378 2.27 18.39 2.22
C ALA A 378 2.17 19.89 2.52
N ILE A 379 2.22 20.30 3.79
CA ILE A 379 2.27 21.72 4.18
C ILE A 379 3.51 22.40 3.60
N HIS A 380 4.68 21.75 3.71
CA HIS A 380 5.92 22.28 3.15
C HIS A 380 5.88 22.35 1.62
N TYR A 381 5.34 21.32 0.96
CA TYR A 381 5.13 21.33 -0.49
C TYR A 381 4.30 22.52 -0.94
N LEU A 382 3.15 22.75 -0.30
CA LEU A 382 2.26 23.87 -0.62
C LEU A 382 2.83 25.24 -0.21
N SER A 383 3.86 25.27 0.62
CA SER A 383 4.62 26.48 0.96
C SER A 383 5.76 26.78 -0.02
N GLY A 384 5.92 25.97 -1.08
CA GLY A 384 6.89 26.19 -2.15
C GLY A 384 8.13 25.28 -2.13
N TYR A 385 8.20 24.32 -1.21
CA TYR A 385 9.30 23.33 -1.15
C TYR A 385 8.88 22.07 -1.90
N THR A 386 9.08 22.02 -3.21
CA THR A 386 8.41 21.01 -4.06
C THR A 386 9.23 19.75 -4.28
N THR A 387 10.52 19.72 -3.91
CA THR A 387 11.36 18.52 -4.06
C THR A 387 11.45 17.71 -2.75
N PRO A 388 11.64 16.38 -2.81
CA PRO A 388 11.83 15.56 -1.61
C PRO A 388 12.97 16.04 -0.69
N VAL A 389 14.06 16.53 -1.27
CA VAL A 389 15.21 17.07 -0.52
C VAL A 389 14.84 18.36 0.23
N GLU A 390 14.15 19.29 -0.43
CA GLU A 390 13.71 20.53 0.22
C GLU A 390 12.71 20.26 1.35
N ILE A 391 11.73 19.39 1.12
CA ILE A 391 10.74 19.00 2.14
C ILE A 391 11.45 18.34 3.32
N THR A 392 12.34 17.39 3.08
CA THR A 392 13.11 16.71 4.13
C THR A 392 13.93 17.71 4.95
N ASN A 393 14.53 18.70 4.30
CA ASN A 393 15.25 19.77 4.99
C ASN A 393 14.32 20.65 5.83
N GLN A 394 13.11 20.95 5.37
CA GLN A 394 12.14 21.71 6.15
C GLN A 394 11.61 20.93 7.35
N LEU A 395 11.31 19.64 7.17
CA LEU A 395 10.97 18.75 8.28
C LEU A 395 12.09 18.73 9.31
N ARG A 396 13.34 18.63 8.84
CA ARG A 396 14.50 18.74 9.71
C ARG A 396 14.50 20.09 10.41
N ILE A 397 14.54 21.23 9.72
CA ILE A 397 14.64 22.56 10.34
C ILE A 397 13.54 22.80 11.40
N ASN A 398 12.30 22.44 11.10
CA ASN A 398 11.13 22.69 11.95
C ASN A 398 10.88 21.59 13.01
N GLY A 399 11.54 20.45 12.90
CA GLY A 399 11.42 19.36 13.87
C GLY A 399 12.09 19.70 15.20
N THR A 400 11.48 19.27 16.29
CA THR A 400 11.98 19.48 17.66
C THR A 400 13.15 18.54 17.94
N SER A 401 14.29 19.08 18.37
CA SER A 401 15.46 18.26 18.71
C SER A 401 15.23 17.45 19.98
N LEU A 402 15.56 16.16 19.96
CA LEU A 402 15.63 15.32 21.15
C LEU A 402 16.84 15.74 21.99
N ILE A 403 16.64 16.50 23.08
CA ILE A 403 17.74 16.87 23.99
C ILE A 403 18.27 15.59 24.67
N SER A 404 19.59 15.41 24.65
CA SER A 404 20.27 14.26 25.25
C SER A 404 19.91 14.09 26.73
N GLY A 405 19.34 12.96 27.11
CA GLY A 405 19.10 12.64 28.52
C GLY A 405 18.20 11.42 28.78
N SER A 406 17.27 11.10 27.88
CA SER A 406 16.29 10.02 28.07
C SER A 406 16.17 9.03 26.91
N MET A 407 16.82 9.32 25.78
CA MET A 407 16.76 8.52 24.57
C MET A 407 18.19 8.24 24.10
N PRO A 408 18.53 6.99 23.77
CA PRO A 408 19.73 6.73 23.02
C PRO A 408 19.69 7.54 21.72
N THR A 409 20.80 8.20 21.39
CA THR A 409 21.02 9.16 20.29
C THR A 409 20.91 8.53 18.88
N TYR A 410 19.95 7.64 18.65
CA TYR A 410 19.88 6.74 17.48
C TYR A 410 18.76 7.07 16.47
N TYR A 411 18.19 8.27 16.49
CA TYR A 411 17.20 8.72 15.49
C TYR A 411 17.78 9.96 14.83
N GLY A 412 17.31 10.39 13.64
CA GLY A 412 17.73 11.64 12.97
C GLY A 412 17.39 12.95 13.72
N ASP A 413 17.63 12.95 15.03
CA ASP A 413 17.55 13.95 16.09
C ASP A 413 16.23 14.67 16.27
N ARG A 414 15.19 14.40 15.46
CA ARG A 414 14.03 15.28 15.39
C ARG A 414 12.67 14.59 15.45
N ILE A 415 11.79 15.22 16.23
CA ILE A 415 10.37 14.92 16.34
C ILE A 415 9.59 15.83 15.39
N ILE A 416 8.64 15.26 14.66
CA ILE A 416 7.70 15.95 13.79
C ILE A 416 6.30 15.84 14.43
N GLU A 417 5.65 16.98 14.69
CA GLU A 417 4.34 17.06 15.39
C GLU A 417 3.19 17.58 14.54
#